data_AF-A0A559KD76-F1
#
_entry.id   AF-A0A559KD76-F1
#
_cell.length_a   1.000
_cell.length_b   1.000
_cell.length_c   1.000
_cell.angle_alpha   90.00
_cell.angle_beta   90.00
_cell.angle_gamma   90.00
#
_symmetry.space_group_name_H-M   'P 1'
#
loop_
_entity.id
_entity.type
_entity.pdbx_description
1 polymer ?
#
loop_
_entity_poly.entity_id
_entity_poly.type
_entity_poly.pdbx_seq_one_letter_code
_entity_poly.pdbx_strand_id
1 'polypeptide(L)'
;MELIQFYREQFAQSIDEFEPDWQEDLNYSLGFRWDRQMNQYHEVFRITNYLDRNPNLIYALVLPERFKERNIADLIREFQSKYEIALTYFKHGIILSVCTNTEKMTETVIGFLFRARSELVDLIEFSVIRTEN
;
A
#
# COMPACT_ATOMS: atom_id res chain seq x y z
N MET A 1 -3.20 23.71 -10.55
CA MET A 1 -3.58 22.30 -10.38
C MET A 1 -2.82 21.78 -9.18
N GLU A 2 -3.51 21.33 -8.13
CA GLU A 2 -2.81 20.75 -6.98
C GLU A 2 -2.14 19.45 -7.40
N LEU A 3 -0.87 19.25 -7.05
CA LEU A 3 -0.08 18.07 -7.46
C LEU A 3 -0.76 16.74 -7.09
N ILE A 4 -1.55 16.74 -6.01
CA ILE A 4 -2.37 15.59 -5.59
C ILE A 4 -3.45 15.21 -6.63
N GLN A 5 -4.07 16.19 -7.29
CA GLN A 5 -5.09 15.96 -8.33
C GLN A 5 -4.46 15.34 -9.57
N PHE A 6 -3.28 15.81 -9.96
CA PHE A 6 -2.53 15.21 -11.06
C PHE A 6 -2.29 13.71 -10.84
N TYR A 7 -1.82 13.32 -9.65
CA TYR A 7 -1.59 11.90 -9.35
C TYR A 7 -2.88 11.09 -9.22
N ARG A 8 -3.96 11.69 -8.71
CA ARG A 8 -5.30 11.07 -8.73
C ARG A 8 -5.76 10.76 -10.14
N GLU A 9 -5.69 11.73 -11.04
CA GLU A 9 -6.13 11.56 -12.43
C GLU A 9 -5.31 10.49 -13.14
N GLN A 10 -3.98 10.50 -12.95
CA GLN A 10 -3.08 9.48 -13.48
C GLN A 10 -3.44 8.07 -12.98
N PHE A 11 -3.72 7.93 -11.67
CA PHE A 11 -4.14 6.66 -11.11
C PHE A 11 -5.48 6.21 -11.66
N ALA A 12 -6.50 7.06 -11.59
CA ALA A 12 -7.86 6.78 -12.04
C ALA A 12 -7.91 6.34 -13.51
N GLN A 13 -7.21 7.05 -14.40
CA GLN A 13 -7.12 6.69 -15.81
C GLN A 13 -6.50 5.30 -16.01
N SER A 14 -5.45 5.00 -15.25
CA SER A 14 -4.74 3.74 -15.42
C SER A 14 -5.50 2.55 -14.86
N ILE A 15 -6.17 2.69 -13.72
CA ILE A 15 -6.96 1.57 -13.15
C ILE A 15 -8.21 1.30 -13.97
N ASP A 16 -8.81 2.31 -14.60
CA ASP A 16 -9.95 2.13 -15.51
C ASP A 16 -9.57 1.25 -16.73
N GLU A 17 -8.33 1.40 -17.22
CA GLU A 17 -7.83 0.60 -18.35
C GLU A 17 -7.34 -0.81 -17.94
N PHE A 18 -6.64 -0.94 -16.82
CA PHE A 18 -5.90 -2.16 -16.49
C PHE A 18 -6.40 -2.94 -15.26
N GLU A 19 -7.07 -2.28 -14.31
CA GLU A 19 -7.50 -2.88 -13.04
C GLU A 19 -8.88 -2.32 -12.59
N PRO A 20 -9.98 -2.61 -13.31
CA PRO A 20 -11.26 -1.91 -13.12
C PRO A 20 -11.98 -2.19 -11.77
N ASP A 21 -11.46 -3.11 -10.96
CA ASP A 21 -12.06 -3.53 -9.70
C ASP A 21 -11.73 -2.59 -8.51
N TRP A 22 -10.92 -1.55 -8.73
CA TRP A 22 -10.65 -0.52 -7.73
C TRP A 22 -11.86 0.40 -7.54
N GLN A 23 -12.26 0.62 -6.29
CA GLN A 23 -13.38 1.50 -5.94
C GLN A 23 -12.87 2.71 -5.17
N GLU A 24 -13.18 3.93 -5.63
CA GLU A 24 -12.83 5.16 -4.92
C GLU A 24 -13.73 5.37 -3.70
N ASP A 25 -13.13 5.59 -2.52
CA ASP A 25 -13.84 6.00 -1.31
C ASP A 25 -14.03 7.52 -1.30
N LEU A 26 -15.20 7.96 -1.78
CA LEU A 26 -15.58 9.38 -1.86
C LEU A 26 -15.72 10.06 -0.49
N ASN A 27 -15.77 9.30 0.61
CA ASN A 27 -15.88 9.84 1.96
C ASN A 27 -14.52 10.01 2.65
N TYR A 28 -13.42 9.62 1.99
CA TYR A 28 -12.08 9.73 2.56
C TYR A 28 -11.62 11.19 2.62
N SER A 29 -11.39 11.71 3.84
CA SER A 29 -11.15 13.14 4.06
C SER A 29 -9.68 13.57 4.00
N LEU A 30 -8.74 12.64 3.88
CA LEU A 30 -7.29 12.91 3.98
C LEU A 30 -6.58 12.86 2.62
N GLY A 31 -7.32 13.08 1.53
CA GLY A 31 -6.84 12.99 0.16
C GLY A 31 -7.73 12.05 -0.64
N PHE A 32 -7.14 11.09 -1.34
CA PHE A 32 -7.86 10.10 -2.13
C PHE A 32 -7.53 8.70 -1.69
N ARG A 33 -8.52 7.81 -1.79
CA ARG A 33 -8.40 6.42 -1.40
C ARG A 33 -9.17 5.57 -2.40
N TRP A 34 -8.54 4.47 -2.78
CA TRP A 34 -9.18 3.38 -3.48
C TRP A 34 -8.98 2.09 -2.71
N ASP A 35 -9.98 1.23 -2.82
CA ASP A 35 -10.04 -0.05 -2.16
C ASP A 35 -10.32 -1.13 -3.20
N ARG A 36 -9.69 -2.29 -3.04
CA ARG A 36 -9.91 -3.46 -3.90
C ARG A 36 -9.90 -4.72 -3.07
N GLN A 37 -10.99 -5.48 -3.14
CA GLN A 37 -11.08 -6.76 -2.45
C GLN A 37 -10.40 -7.85 -3.30
N MET A 38 -9.39 -8.51 -2.74
CA MET A 38 -8.78 -9.70 -3.31
C MET A 38 -9.13 -10.90 -2.44
N ASN A 39 -9.08 -12.12 -3.00
CA ASN A 39 -9.56 -13.35 -2.34
C ASN A 39 -9.20 -13.48 -0.85
N GLN A 40 -7.94 -13.20 -0.50
CA GLN A 40 -7.39 -13.44 0.83
C GLN A 40 -6.91 -12.19 1.58
N TYR A 41 -6.95 -11.02 0.94
CA TYR A 41 -6.53 -9.75 1.50
C TYR A 41 -7.28 -8.60 0.84
N HIS A 42 -7.28 -7.45 1.48
CA HIS A 42 -7.88 -6.24 0.95
C HIS A 42 -6.77 -5.24 0.62
N GLU A 43 -6.73 -4.79 -0.63
CA GLU A 43 -5.78 -3.79 -1.08
C GLU A 43 -6.35 -2.40 -0.86
N VAL A 44 -5.49 -1.48 -0.43
CA VAL A 44 -5.81 -0.07 -0.26
C VAL A 44 -4.72 0.75 -0.93
N PHE A 45 -5.12 1.67 -1.80
CA PHE A 45 -4.23 2.67 -2.37
C PHE A 45 -4.67 4.05 -1.92
N ARG A 46 -3.73 4.89 -1.46
CA ARG A 46 -4.01 6.24 -0.99
C ARG A 46 -3.04 7.23 -1.58
N ILE A 47 -3.56 8.41 -1.89
CA ILE A 47 -2.78 9.60 -2.20
C ILE A 47 -3.15 10.62 -1.15
N THR A 48 -2.19 10.97 -0.29
CA THR A 48 -2.43 11.86 0.85
C THR A 48 -1.48 13.04 0.81
N ASN A 49 -1.94 14.22 1.23
CA ASN A 49 -1.07 15.36 1.43
C ASN A 49 -0.99 15.68 2.93
N TYR A 50 0.23 15.74 3.46
CA TYR A 50 0.46 16.15 4.84
C TYR A 50 1.15 17.52 4.83
N LEU A 51 0.49 18.52 5.44
CA LEU A 51 1.10 19.81 5.80
C LEU A 51 1.80 20.52 4.61
N ASP A 52 1.09 20.72 3.50
CA ASP A 52 1.56 21.44 2.31
C ASP A 52 2.84 20.88 1.67
N ARG A 53 3.10 19.58 1.84
CA ARG A 53 4.22 18.88 1.20
C ARG A 53 3.83 18.28 -0.14
N ASN A 54 4.83 17.74 -0.84
CA ASN A 54 4.59 16.84 -1.96
C ASN A 54 3.73 15.64 -1.48
N PRO A 55 2.71 15.21 -2.25
CA PRO A 55 1.86 14.09 -1.88
C PRO A 55 2.65 12.82 -1.54
N ASN A 56 2.07 11.97 -0.70
CA ASN A 56 2.56 10.64 -0.44
C ASN A 56 1.63 9.63 -1.10
N LEU A 57 2.23 8.69 -1.82
CA LEU A 57 1.56 7.51 -2.34
C LEU A 57 1.73 6.39 -1.32
N ILE A 58 0.63 5.75 -0.95
CA ILE A 58 0.63 4.69 0.05
C ILE A 58 -0.16 3.52 -0.50
N TYR A 59 0.51 2.38 -0.66
CA TYR A 59 -0.13 1.11 -0.94
C TYR A 59 -0.16 0.27 0.32
N ALA A 60 -1.26 -0.43 0.59
CA ALA A 60 -1.37 -1.29 1.76
C ALA A 60 -2.16 -2.56 1.47
N LEU A 61 -1.77 -3.62 2.17
CA LEU A 61 -2.50 -4.88 2.29
C LEU A 61 -3.07 -4.97 3.71
N VAL A 62 -4.40 -5.07 3.80
CA VAL A 62 -5.09 -5.43 5.03
C VAL A 62 -5.23 -6.95 5.04
N LEU A 63 -4.55 -7.57 6.01
CA LEU A 63 -4.42 -9.02 6.13
C LEU A 63 -5.20 -9.52 7.36
N PRO A 64 -5.86 -10.68 7.27
CA PRO A 64 -6.61 -11.25 8.37
C PRO A 64 -5.73 -11.67 9.55
N GLU A 65 -6.36 -11.91 10.69
CA GLU A 65 -5.71 -12.23 11.97
C GLU A 65 -4.65 -13.33 11.91
N ARG A 66 -4.84 -14.37 11.08
CA ARG A 66 -3.87 -15.46 10.88
C ARG A 66 -2.45 -15.01 10.49
N PHE A 67 -2.30 -13.80 9.95
CA PHE A 67 -0.99 -13.26 9.60
C PHE A 67 -0.22 -12.66 10.79
N LYS A 68 -0.87 -12.44 11.94
CA LYS A 68 -0.20 -11.98 13.17
C LYS A 68 0.79 -13.00 13.71
N GLU A 69 0.57 -14.28 13.46
CA GLU A 69 1.40 -15.40 13.90
C GLU A 69 2.66 -15.58 13.05
N ARG A 70 2.82 -14.79 11.99
CA ARG A 70 3.95 -14.91 11.07
C ARG A 70 5.10 -13.98 11.44
N ASN A 71 6.31 -14.33 11.00
CA ASN A 71 7.54 -13.55 11.20
C ASN A 71 7.67 -12.31 10.28
N ILE A 72 6.57 -11.72 9.82
CA ILE A 72 6.56 -10.58 8.88
C ILE A 72 7.35 -9.39 9.43
N ALA A 73 7.21 -9.11 10.73
CA ALA A 73 7.93 -8.02 11.39
C ALA A 73 9.46 -8.19 11.32
N ASP A 74 9.95 -9.43 11.34
CA ASP A 74 11.37 -9.75 11.28
C ASP A 74 11.86 -9.59 9.84
N LEU A 75 11.10 -10.08 8.87
CA LEU A 75 11.40 -9.93 7.44
C LEU A 75 11.51 -8.46 7.02
N ILE A 76 10.60 -7.59 7.50
CA ILE A 76 10.63 -6.15 7.17
C ILE A 76 11.95 -5.49 7.59
N ARG A 77 12.56 -5.92 8.71
CA ARG A 77 13.82 -5.34 9.19
C ARG A 77 15.00 -5.65 8.28
N GLU A 78 14.93 -6.78 7.59
CA GLU A 78 15.98 -7.27 6.70
C GLU A 78 15.69 -6.91 5.23
N PHE A 79 14.45 -6.54 4.92
CA PHE A 79 13.99 -6.27 3.57
C PHE A 79 14.55 -4.95 3.02
N GLN A 80 15.29 -5.03 1.91
CA GLN A 80 15.85 -3.86 1.24
C GLN A 80 14.84 -3.27 0.27
N SER A 81 13.99 -2.37 0.76
CA SER A 81 13.10 -1.56 -0.09
C SER A 81 13.66 -0.15 -0.29
N LYS A 82 13.39 0.43 -1.46
CA LYS A 82 13.60 1.87 -1.71
C LYS A 82 12.49 2.75 -1.13
N TYR A 83 11.43 2.13 -0.62
CA TYR A 83 10.27 2.78 -0.02
C TYR A 83 10.24 2.56 1.49
N GLU A 84 9.39 3.32 2.16
CA GLU A 84 9.15 3.14 3.60
C GLU A 84 8.10 2.04 3.80
N ILE A 85 8.49 0.93 4.41
CA ILE A 85 7.60 -0.18 4.77
C ILE A 85 7.19 -0.06 6.24
N ALA A 86 5.90 -0.21 6.53
CA ALA A 86 5.35 -0.21 7.87
C ALA A 86 4.41 -1.40 8.10
N LEU A 87 4.42 -1.91 9.33
CA LEU A 87 3.52 -2.95 9.80
C LEU A 87 2.73 -2.43 11.00
N THR A 88 1.41 -2.46 10.91
CA THR A 88 0.50 -2.05 11.99
C THR A 88 -0.38 -3.21 12.41
N TYR A 89 -0.44 -3.48 13.71
CA TYR A 89 -1.35 -4.48 14.28
C TYR A 89 -2.67 -3.83 14.68
N PHE A 90 -3.78 -4.52 14.43
CA PHE A 90 -5.09 -4.11 14.92
C PHE A 90 -5.90 -5.33 15.37
N LYS A 91 -7.08 -5.11 15.94
CA LYS A 91 -7.89 -6.17 16.57
C LYS A 91 -8.08 -7.38 15.66
N HIS A 92 -8.39 -7.19 14.38
CA HIS A 92 -8.79 -8.27 13.48
C HIS A 92 -7.73 -8.65 12.42
N GLY A 93 -6.49 -8.14 12.55
CA GLY A 93 -5.51 -8.37 11.50
C GLY A 93 -4.24 -7.55 11.64
N ILE A 94 -3.54 -7.44 10.51
CA ILE A 94 -2.41 -6.54 10.32
C ILE A 94 -2.61 -5.71 9.06
N ILE A 95 -2.01 -4.52 9.05
CA ILE A 95 -1.87 -3.68 7.86
C ILE A 95 -0.39 -3.65 7.54
N LEU A 96 -0.04 -4.13 6.35
CA LEU A 96 1.29 -4.02 5.78
C LEU A 96 1.24 -2.94 4.70
N SER A 97 2.08 -1.91 4.80
CA SER A 97 2.01 -0.76 3.89
C SER A 97 3.37 -0.32 3.40
N VAL A 98 3.39 0.20 2.18
CA VAL A 98 4.53 0.84 1.53
C VAL A 98 4.16 2.29 1.25
N CYS A 99 5.08 3.21 1.55
CA CYS A 99 4.90 4.64 1.37
C CYS A 99 6.08 5.24 0.59
N THR A 100 5.79 6.18 -0.30
CA THR A 100 6.78 7.05 -0.91
C THR A 100 6.26 8.47 -1.04
N ASN A 101 7.18 9.44 -0.92
CA ASN A 101 6.88 10.82 -1.23
C ASN A 101 7.09 11.09 -2.72
N THR A 102 6.17 11.80 -3.37
CA THR A 102 6.23 12.04 -4.82
C THR A 102 7.45 12.86 -5.24
N GLU A 103 8.08 13.60 -4.33
CA GLU A 103 9.36 14.30 -4.57
C GLU A 103 10.51 13.35 -4.88
N LYS A 104 10.50 12.15 -4.27
CA LYS A 104 11.53 11.12 -4.45
C LYS A 104 11.17 10.12 -5.56
N MET A 105 10.03 10.31 -6.21
CA MET A 105 9.49 9.33 -7.15
C MET A 105 10.16 9.48 -8.51
N THR A 106 10.79 8.40 -8.98
CA THR A 106 11.42 8.32 -10.30
C THR A 106 10.60 7.52 -11.31
N GLU A 107 9.40 7.11 -10.91
CA GLU A 107 8.49 6.25 -11.70
C GLU A 107 7.08 6.82 -11.75
N THR A 108 6.18 6.17 -12.48
CA THR A 108 4.75 6.53 -12.53
C THR A 108 4.01 6.02 -11.29
N VAL A 109 2.81 6.56 -11.02
CA VAL A 109 1.96 6.10 -9.90
C VAL A 109 1.68 4.60 -9.99
N ILE A 110 1.46 4.10 -11.21
CA ILE A 110 1.24 2.68 -11.47
C ILE A 110 2.52 1.87 -11.32
N GLY A 111 3.67 2.41 -11.73
CA GLY A 111 4.97 1.80 -11.47
C GLY A 111 5.20 1.61 -9.97
N PHE A 112 4.88 2.63 -9.16
CA PHE A 112 4.88 2.55 -7.71
C PHE A 112 3.92 1.46 -7.21
N LEU A 113 2.66 1.47 -7.65
CA LEU A 113 1.65 0.49 -7.23
C LEU A 113 2.14 -0.95 -7.45
N PHE A 114 2.62 -1.26 -8.66
CA PHE A 114 3.06 -2.61 -9.01
C PHE A 114 4.26 -3.06 -8.19
N ARG A 115 5.26 -2.18 -7.99
CA ARG A 115 6.42 -2.52 -7.16
C ARG A 115 6.05 -2.68 -5.69
N ALA A 116 5.30 -1.74 -5.14
CA ALA A 116 4.84 -1.82 -3.76
C ALA A 116 4.02 -3.10 -3.52
N ARG A 117 3.13 -3.45 -4.45
CA ARG A 117 2.38 -4.72 -4.41
C ARG A 117 3.30 -5.92 -4.42
N SER A 118 4.25 -5.98 -5.37
CA SER A 118 5.21 -7.08 -5.46
C SER A 118 5.98 -7.24 -4.16
N GLU A 119 6.55 -6.16 -3.62
CA GLU A 119 7.33 -6.21 -2.39
C GLU A 119 6.52 -6.71 -1.19
N LEU A 120 5.26 -6.28 -1.06
CA LEU A 120 4.41 -6.75 0.04
C LEU A 120 3.98 -8.22 -0.14
N VAL A 121 3.72 -8.65 -1.38
CA VAL A 121 3.41 -10.05 -1.68
C VAL A 121 4.62 -10.92 -1.37
N ASP A 122 5.83 -10.51 -1.76
CA ASP A 122 7.06 -11.24 -1.44
C ASP A 122 7.23 -11.40 0.07
N LEU A 123 7.06 -10.33 0.86
CA LEU A 123 7.10 -10.39 2.32
C LEU A 123 6.07 -11.38 2.89
N ILE A 124 4.88 -11.46 2.30
CA ILE A 124 3.84 -12.40 2.71
C ILE A 124 4.21 -13.83 2.34
N GLU A 125 4.71 -14.08 1.14
CA GLU A 125 5.05 -15.42 0.65
C GLU A 125 6.26 -16.01 1.38
N PHE A 126 7.26 -15.19 1.69
CA PHE A 126 8.43 -15.62 2.47
C PHE A 126 8.18 -15.69 3.98
N SER A 127 7.03 -15.19 4.45
CA SER A 127 6.68 -15.27 5.87
C SER A 127 6.27 -16.68 6.30
N VAL A 128 6.84 -17.12 7.40
CA VAL A 128 6.53 -18.41 8.03
C VAL A 128 5.81 -18.20 9.34
N ILE A 129 5.01 -19.21 9.75
CA ILE A 129 4.43 -19.24 11.10
C ILE A 129 5.59 -19.28 12.09
N ARG A 130 5.54 -18.42 13.11
CA ARG A 130 6.51 -18.45 14.20
C ARG A 130 6.33 -19.75 14.96
N THR A 131 7.27 -20.68 14.80
CA THR A 131 7.46 -21.78 15.74
C THR A 131 8.13 -21.22 16.99
N GLU A 132 7.41 -21.21 18.11
CA GLU A 132 8.00 -20.94 19.42
C GLU A 132 9.03 -22.05 19.74
N ASN A 133 10.28 -21.65 20.01
CA ASN A 133 11.30 -22.47 20.64
C ASN A 133 11.39 -22.11 22.12
#